data_AF-A0A1D6FBC5-F1
#
_entry.id   AF-A0A1D6FBC5-F1
#
_cell.length_a   1.000
_cell.length_b   1.000
_cell.length_c   1.000
_cell.angle_alpha   90.00
_cell.angle_beta   90.00
_cell.angle_gamma   90.00
#
_symmetry.space_group_name_H-M   'P 1'
#
loop_
_entity.id
_entity.type
_entity.pdbx_description
1 polymer ?
#
loop_
_entity_poly.entity_id
_entity_poly.type
_entity_poly.pdbx_seq_one_letter_code
_entity_poly.pdbx_strand_id
1 'polypeptide(L)'
;MAEAGADSSNAAVDGGGGSVQNDYPTIDPTSFDVVLCGTGLPESVLAAACAAAGKTVLHVDPSPFYGSLYSSIQLSSLASFLSREATPPTSTVAAAASDWHTVVDLHRRIVYSEVETSGAAPEPARRFTIDLVGPRVLYCADEAVDLLLRSGGSHHVEFKSVEGGSLLYWEGCLYPVPDSRQAIFKDTTLKLKEKNILFRFFKLVQAHIAAASASADETGQGDAPARILEEDLDLPFVEFLKKQGLPPKMRAVVLYAIAMADYNQDGADPCEKLITTREGIDTIALYSSSIGRFANAEGTFIYPMYGHGELPQAFCRCAAVKGAIYVLRMPVVALLMDEEKKHFVGARLVSGQDILCQQLIIDPSYKTILDVPFDGSDSHFPRKVVRGVCIISKSVKQGSSNVLVIFPPKSLEEQQVTAVRLLQLSSNLAVCPPGMFMSYLSTPCTDVSVGKQCIKKAIDALYSPQASDGSEDHLETASESTEDVKPTLIWSCVYVQEITQGTAGPLLSCPMPDEYLDYRNILGSTKKLFASIYADEEFLPKKSAPVYANDDSDSAE
;
A
#
# COMPACT_ATOMS: atom_id res chain seq x y z
N MET A 1 -31.20 -39.98 54.99
CA MET A 1 -31.64 -41.00 54.02
C MET A 1 -30.90 -40.68 52.74
N ALA A 2 -29.70 -41.21 52.48
CA ALA A 2 -29.42 -42.62 52.10
C ALA A 2 -30.26 -43.00 50.85
N GLU A 3 -29.73 -43.52 49.74
CA GLU A 3 -28.51 -44.30 49.54
C GLU A 3 -28.19 -44.42 48.03
N ALA A 4 -26.99 -44.90 47.73
CA ALA A 4 -26.41 -45.13 46.41
C ALA A 4 -26.94 -46.40 45.72
N GLY A 5 -26.66 -46.53 44.42
CA GLY A 5 -26.81 -47.78 43.67
C GLY A 5 -26.13 -47.68 42.30
N ALA A 6 -24.89 -48.16 42.23
CA ALA A 6 -24.14 -48.37 41.00
C ALA A 6 -24.69 -49.59 40.24
N ASP A 7 -24.62 -49.58 38.91
CA ASP A 7 -24.43 -50.82 38.17
C ASP A 7 -23.57 -50.58 36.92
N SER A 8 -22.62 -51.49 36.76
CA SER A 8 -21.60 -51.53 35.72
C SER A 8 -21.88 -52.74 34.84
N SER A 9 -21.96 -52.57 33.53
CA SER A 9 -21.78 -53.70 32.60
C SER A 9 -21.13 -53.25 31.31
N ASN A 10 -19.95 -53.83 31.05
CA ASN A 10 -19.15 -53.81 29.84
C ASN A 10 -19.94 -53.81 28.52
N ALA A 11 -19.51 -52.98 27.57
CA ALA A 11 -19.65 -53.25 26.15
C ALA A 11 -18.40 -52.79 25.39
N ALA A 12 -17.65 -53.80 24.92
CA ALA A 12 -16.73 -53.85 23.80
C ALA A 12 -15.99 -52.56 23.35
N VAL A 13 -14.66 -52.64 23.48
CA VAL A 13 -13.69 -51.95 22.63
C VAL A 13 -13.96 -52.35 21.18
N ASP A 14 -14.38 -51.40 20.36
CA ASP A 14 -14.30 -51.53 18.90
C ASP A 14 -13.34 -50.46 18.37
N GLY A 15 -12.27 -50.94 17.74
CA GLY A 15 -11.21 -50.13 17.15
C GLY A 15 -11.67 -49.59 15.81
N GLY A 16 -12.17 -48.35 15.80
CA GLY A 16 -12.40 -47.59 14.58
C GLY A 16 -11.38 -46.46 14.48
N GLY A 17 -10.36 -46.63 13.63
CA GLY A 17 -9.46 -45.53 13.25
C GLY A 17 -10.25 -44.41 12.58
N GLY A 18 -10.54 -43.35 13.32
CA GLY A 18 -11.11 -42.13 12.78
C GLY A 18 -10.08 -41.42 11.92
N SER A 19 -10.20 -41.54 10.59
CA SER A 19 -9.56 -40.65 9.64
C SER A 19 -9.93 -39.21 9.99
N VAL A 20 -8.94 -38.34 10.17
CA VAL A 20 -9.15 -36.89 10.26
C VAL A 20 -9.90 -36.48 8.99
N GLN A 21 -11.18 -36.11 9.14
CA GLN A 21 -12.00 -35.65 8.03
C GLN A 21 -11.38 -34.33 7.56
N ASN A 22 -10.84 -34.32 6.34
CA ASN A 22 -10.12 -33.16 5.81
C ASN A 22 -11.16 -32.08 5.46
N ASP A 23 -11.29 -31.03 6.27
CA ASP A 23 -12.27 -29.94 6.14
C ASP A 23 -12.05 -29.01 4.91
N TYR A 24 -11.20 -29.41 3.96
CA TYR A 24 -10.85 -28.62 2.79
C TYR A 24 -11.69 -28.99 1.56
N PRO A 25 -12.19 -28.02 0.77
CA PRO A 25 -12.89 -28.32 -0.47
C PRO A 25 -11.94 -28.96 -1.48
N THR A 26 -12.42 -29.97 -2.21
CA THR A 26 -11.74 -30.51 -3.39
C THR A 26 -11.84 -29.52 -4.54
N ILE A 27 -10.71 -29.23 -5.20
CA ILE A 27 -10.65 -28.32 -6.35
C ILE A 27 -10.72 -29.13 -7.64
N ASP A 28 -11.62 -28.75 -8.55
CA ASP A 28 -11.72 -29.30 -9.90
C ASP A 28 -11.91 -28.12 -10.88
N PRO A 29 -11.14 -28.01 -11.99
CA PRO A 29 -10.09 -28.91 -12.48
C PRO A 29 -8.82 -28.95 -11.59
N THR A 30 -7.94 -29.94 -11.82
CA THR A 30 -6.64 -30.05 -11.14
C THR A 30 -5.46 -29.52 -11.96
N SER A 31 -5.75 -28.89 -13.09
CA SER A 31 -4.75 -28.31 -14.00
C SER A 31 -5.18 -26.89 -14.39
N PHE A 32 -4.24 -25.95 -14.30
CA PHE A 32 -4.44 -24.54 -14.61
C PHE A 32 -3.25 -23.98 -15.37
N ASP A 33 -3.45 -22.92 -16.14
CA ASP A 33 -2.33 -22.19 -16.75
C ASP A 33 -1.54 -21.45 -15.69
N VAL A 34 -2.24 -20.80 -14.75
CA VAL A 34 -1.63 -20.01 -13.66
C VAL A 34 -2.29 -20.32 -12.33
N VAL A 35 -1.45 -20.57 -11.32
CA VAL A 35 -1.85 -20.59 -9.90
C VAL A 35 -1.27 -19.36 -9.23
N LEU A 36 -2.11 -18.60 -8.53
CA LEU A 36 -1.69 -17.48 -7.70
C LEU A 36 -1.94 -17.81 -6.23
N CYS A 37 -0.93 -17.63 -5.39
CA CYS A 37 -1.02 -17.81 -3.95
C CYS A 37 -0.88 -16.47 -3.24
N GLY A 38 -1.93 -16.05 -2.55
CA GLY A 38 -2.11 -14.74 -1.93
C GLY A 38 -2.91 -13.79 -2.82
N THR A 39 -3.83 -13.05 -2.21
CA THR A 39 -4.78 -12.16 -2.87
C THR A 39 -4.43 -10.69 -2.64
N GLY A 40 -3.13 -10.37 -2.59
CA GLY A 40 -2.66 -8.99 -2.54
C GLY A 40 -2.98 -8.22 -3.82
N LEU A 41 -2.66 -6.93 -3.84
CA LEU A 41 -2.96 -6.08 -4.99
C LEU A 41 -2.23 -6.56 -6.26
N PRO A 42 -0.92 -6.85 -6.25
CA PRO A 42 -0.24 -7.38 -7.43
C PRO A 42 -0.84 -8.70 -7.94
N GLU A 43 -1.11 -9.62 -7.02
CA GLU A 43 -1.63 -10.95 -7.34
C GLU A 43 -3.04 -10.85 -7.93
N SER A 44 -3.92 -10.04 -7.34
CA SER A 44 -5.26 -9.81 -7.87
C SER A 44 -5.26 -9.13 -9.24
N VAL A 45 -4.37 -8.15 -9.46
CA VAL A 45 -4.20 -7.51 -10.77
C VAL A 45 -3.69 -8.52 -11.81
N LEU A 46 -2.72 -9.38 -11.45
CA LEU A 46 -2.22 -10.45 -12.31
C LEU A 46 -3.29 -11.49 -12.62
N ALA A 47 -4.06 -11.91 -11.63
CA ALA A 47 -5.18 -12.82 -11.84
C ALA A 47 -6.19 -12.23 -12.84
N ALA A 48 -6.51 -10.94 -12.70
CA ALA A 48 -7.40 -10.24 -13.63
C ALA A 48 -6.80 -10.15 -15.05
N ALA A 49 -5.50 -9.89 -15.17
CA ALA A 49 -4.79 -9.83 -16.44
C ALA A 49 -4.73 -11.21 -17.13
N CYS A 50 -4.35 -12.27 -16.41
CA CYS A 50 -4.30 -13.64 -16.91
C CYS A 50 -5.68 -14.13 -17.35
N ALA A 51 -6.72 -13.89 -16.55
CA ALA A 51 -8.09 -14.24 -16.92
C ALA A 51 -8.59 -13.43 -18.12
N ALA A 52 -8.19 -12.15 -18.25
CA ALA A 52 -8.48 -11.34 -19.44
C ALA A 52 -7.79 -11.85 -20.70
N ALA A 53 -6.61 -12.46 -20.56
CA ALA A 53 -5.88 -13.13 -21.64
C ALA A 53 -6.38 -14.57 -21.90
N GLY A 54 -7.52 -14.96 -21.32
CA GLY A 54 -8.14 -16.28 -21.53
C GLY A 54 -7.42 -17.45 -20.86
N LYS A 55 -6.51 -17.19 -19.92
CA LYS A 55 -5.82 -18.24 -19.15
C LYS A 55 -6.74 -18.79 -18.07
N THR A 56 -6.62 -20.09 -17.80
CA THR A 56 -7.26 -20.72 -16.64
C THR A 56 -6.50 -20.35 -15.36
N VAL A 57 -7.22 -19.77 -14.39
CA VAL A 57 -6.63 -19.19 -13.18
C VAL A 57 -7.19 -19.85 -11.94
N LEU A 58 -6.31 -20.37 -11.09
CA LEU A 58 -6.62 -20.72 -9.70
C LEU A 58 -5.98 -19.70 -8.77
N HIS A 59 -6.78 -19.03 -7.94
CA HIS A 59 -6.32 -18.02 -7.01
C HIS A 59 -6.64 -18.44 -5.58
N VAL A 60 -5.61 -18.85 -4.84
CA VAL A 60 -5.73 -19.31 -3.45
C VAL A 60 -5.16 -18.28 -2.48
N ASP A 61 -5.67 -18.22 -1.25
CA ASP A 61 -5.06 -17.43 -0.16
C ASP A 61 -5.05 -18.26 1.13
N PRO A 62 -3.95 -18.26 1.90
CA PRO A 62 -3.93 -18.88 3.22
C PRO A 62 -4.85 -18.20 4.24
N SER A 63 -5.19 -16.93 4.03
CA SER A 63 -5.98 -16.11 4.95
C SER A 63 -7.48 -16.31 4.71
N PRO A 64 -8.32 -16.09 5.74
CA PRO A 64 -9.78 -16.22 5.59
C PRO A 64 -10.44 -15.00 4.91
N PHE A 65 -9.66 -14.03 4.46
CA PHE A 65 -10.09 -12.78 3.84
C PHE A 65 -9.14 -12.41 2.69
N TYR A 66 -9.59 -11.51 1.82
CA TYR A 66 -8.82 -11.01 0.68
C TYR A 66 -7.79 -9.94 1.08
N GLY A 67 -6.79 -9.74 0.21
CA GLY A 67 -5.85 -8.63 0.30
C GLY A 67 -4.48 -9.03 0.81
N SER A 68 -4.31 -10.17 1.51
CA SER A 68 -3.02 -10.59 2.07
C SER A 68 -2.29 -9.42 2.79
N LEU A 69 -1.09 -9.00 2.36
CA LEU A 69 -0.37 -7.85 2.96
C LEU A 69 -0.98 -6.48 2.61
N TYR A 70 -1.90 -6.43 1.65
CA TYR A 70 -2.68 -5.27 1.21
C TYR A 70 -4.07 -5.20 1.87
N SER A 71 -4.36 -6.08 2.82
CA SER A 71 -5.67 -6.16 3.46
C SER A 71 -5.96 -4.97 4.37
N SER A 72 -7.26 -4.66 4.46
CA SER A 72 -7.85 -3.84 5.50
C SER A 72 -8.46 -4.77 6.55
N ILE A 73 -7.99 -4.72 7.79
CA ILE A 73 -8.41 -5.63 8.85
C ILE A 73 -9.07 -4.88 10.01
N GLN A 74 -9.93 -5.56 10.76
CA GLN A 74 -10.51 -4.97 11.96
C GLN A 74 -9.45 -4.75 13.04
N LEU A 75 -9.58 -3.68 13.83
CA LEU A 75 -8.65 -3.38 14.95
C LEU A 75 -8.47 -4.56 15.91
N SER A 76 -9.55 -5.30 16.19
CA SER A 76 -9.50 -6.51 17.04
C SER A 76 -8.60 -7.62 16.49
N SER A 77 -8.38 -7.66 15.17
CA SER A 77 -7.56 -8.68 14.51
C SER A 77 -6.10 -8.25 14.33
N LEU A 78 -5.77 -6.97 14.56
CA LEU A 78 -4.44 -6.41 14.27
C LEU A 78 -3.31 -7.16 14.99
N ALA A 79 -3.45 -7.37 16.30
CA ALA A 79 -2.42 -8.05 17.08
C ALA A 79 -2.16 -9.47 16.54
N SER A 80 -3.23 -10.24 16.26
CA SER A 80 -3.10 -11.59 15.70
C SER A 80 -2.46 -11.61 14.30
N PHE A 81 -2.70 -10.56 13.51
CA PHE A 81 -2.14 -10.46 12.17
C PHE A 81 -0.64 -10.14 12.21
N LEU A 82 -0.23 -9.18 13.05
CA LEU A 82 1.16 -8.75 13.19
C LEU A 82 2.03 -9.79 13.88
N SER A 83 1.44 -10.61 14.76
CA SER A 83 2.13 -11.68 15.49
C SER A 83 2.07 -13.04 14.81
N ARG A 84 1.63 -13.13 13.55
CA ARG A 84 1.45 -14.43 12.87
C ARG A 84 2.79 -15.16 12.76
N GLU A 85 2.92 -16.25 13.51
CA GLU A 85 4.11 -17.09 13.54
C GLU A 85 4.39 -17.72 12.18
N ALA A 86 5.68 -17.96 11.89
CA ALA A 86 6.05 -18.83 10.77
C ALA A 86 5.38 -20.19 10.99
N THR A 87 4.65 -20.67 9.98
CA THR A 87 4.06 -22.00 10.05
C THR A 87 5.20 -23.00 10.25
N PRO A 88 5.21 -23.82 11.32
CA PRO A 88 6.25 -24.82 11.50
C PRO A 88 6.25 -25.75 10.29
N PRO A 89 7.41 -26.29 9.88
CA PRO A 89 7.45 -27.27 8.80
C PRO A 89 6.48 -28.39 9.18
N THR A 90 5.44 -28.57 8.37
CA THR A 90 4.52 -29.70 8.51
C THR A 90 5.30 -30.97 8.16
N SER A 91 6.05 -31.47 9.14
CA SER A 91 6.76 -32.76 9.11
C SER A 91 5.81 -33.96 9.06
N THR A 92 4.51 -33.73 8.88
CA THR A 92 3.44 -34.73 8.84
C THR A 92 2.73 -34.85 7.49
N VAL A 93 3.06 -34.04 6.47
CA VAL A 93 2.73 -34.37 5.06
C VAL A 93 3.95 -35.00 4.36
N ALA A 94 4.77 -35.72 5.12
CA ALA A 94 5.68 -36.70 4.55
C ALA A 94 4.85 -37.93 4.14
N ALA A 95 4.22 -37.90 2.96
CA ALA A 95 3.61 -39.08 2.38
C ALA A 95 3.77 -39.10 0.86
N ALA A 96 4.63 -40.02 0.43
CA ALA A 96 4.87 -40.52 -0.92
C ALA A 96 5.26 -39.47 -1.97
N ALA A 97 6.56 -39.43 -2.30
CA ALA A 97 6.94 -39.18 -3.69
C ALA A 97 6.10 -40.12 -4.55
N SER A 98 5.29 -39.58 -5.44
CA SER A 98 4.80 -40.37 -6.57
C SER A 98 5.99 -40.56 -7.52
N ASP A 99 6.07 -41.67 -8.23
CA ASP A 99 7.24 -42.07 -9.05
C ASP A 99 7.69 -41.04 -10.13
N TRP A 100 6.98 -39.91 -10.29
CA TRP A 100 7.25 -38.91 -11.34
C TRP A 100 7.62 -37.50 -10.83
N HIS A 101 7.46 -37.17 -9.54
CA HIS A 101 7.82 -35.83 -9.03
C HIS A 101 8.41 -35.82 -7.62
N THR A 102 9.39 -34.93 -7.40
CA THR A 102 9.92 -34.55 -6.09
C THR A 102 9.12 -33.38 -5.51
N VAL A 103 8.96 -33.37 -4.18
CA VAL A 103 8.23 -32.32 -3.44
C VAL A 103 9.24 -31.41 -2.74
N VAL A 104 9.12 -30.09 -2.93
CA VAL A 104 9.98 -29.08 -2.28
C VAL A 104 9.13 -28.19 -1.38
N ASP A 105 9.37 -28.25 -0.07
CA ASP A 105 8.55 -27.53 0.91
C ASP A 105 8.63 -26.00 0.75
N LEU A 106 7.46 -25.37 0.79
CA LEU A 106 7.29 -23.93 0.82
C LEU A 106 7.02 -23.46 2.24
N HIS A 107 7.77 -22.45 2.67
CA HIS A 107 7.67 -21.90 4.01
C HIS A 107 7.18 -20.47 3.96
N ARG A 108 6.50 -20.04 5.02
CA ARG A 108 6.11 -18.64 5.20
C ARG A 108 7.02 -17.96 6.19
N ARG A 109 7.58 -16.81 5.79
CA ARG A 109 8.34 -15.93 6.67
C ARG A 109 7.44 -14.98 7.45
N ILE A 110 7.96 -14.55 8.59
CA ILE A 110 7.42 -13.42 9.34
C ILE A 110 7.81 -12.13 8.61
N VAL A 111 6.83 -11.26 8.35
CA VAL A 111 7.01 -9.99 7.61
C VAL A 111 7.03 -8.79 8.57
N TYR A 112 6.40 -8.94 9.74
CA TYR A 112 6.25 -7.88 10.73
C TYR A 112 7.00 -8.22 12.02
N SER A 113 7.60 -7.22 12.64
CA SER A 113 8.35 -7.40 13.88
C SER A 113 8.27 -6.16 14.78
N GLU A 114 8.76 -6.35 16.01
CA GLU A 114 8.91 -5.31 17.03
C GLU A 114 7.66 -4.43 17.24
N VAL A 115 6.51 -5.08 17.38
CA VAL A 115 5.20 -4.45 17.55
C VAL A 115 5.09 -3.83 18.95
N GLU A 116 4.82 -2.54 19.00
CA GLU A 116 4.60 -1.76 20.22
C GLU A 116 3.20 -1.15 20.18
N THR A 117 2.42 -1.27 21.25
CA THR A 117 1.09 -0.65 21.37
C THR A 117 1.03 0.25 22.60
N SER A 118 0.28 1.34 22.51
CA SER A 118 0.10 2.31 23.60
C SER A 118 -1.34 2.83 23.62
N GLY A 119 -1.85 3.14 24.81
CA GLY A 119 -3.23 3.55 25.02
C GLY A 119 -4.23 2.39 25.02
N ALA A 120 -5.48 2.70 25.37
CA ALA A 120 -6.57 1.73 25.35
C ALA A 120 -7.31 1.79 24.01
N ALA A 121 -7.43 0.64 23.33
CA ALA A 121 -8.18 0.57 22.08
C ALA A 121 -9.65 0.98 22.31
N PRO A 122 -10.24 1.88 21.50
CA PRO A 122 -11.63 2.27 21.67
C PRO A 122 -12.60 1.13 21.34
N GLU A 123 -13.68 1.01 22.12
CA GLU A 123 -14.75 0.05 21.88
C GLU A 123 -15.97 0.69 21.17
N PRO A 124 -16.66 -0.02 20.27
CA PRO A 124 -16.37 -1.39 19.83
C PRO A 124 -15.27 -1.44 18.75
N ALA A 125 -14.19 -2.20 19.01
CA ALA A 125 -13.00 -2.24 18.14
C ALA A 125 -13.30 -2.68 16.69
N ARG A 126 -14.36 -3.47 16.48
CA ARG A 126 -14.81 -3.92 15.14
C ARG A 126 -15.24 -2.79 14.19
N ARG A 127 -15.47 -1.58 14.70
CA ARG A 127 -15.85 -0.41 13.89
C ARG A 127 -14.65 0.34 13.30
N PHE A 128 -13.43 -0.14 13.57
CA PHE A 128 -12.21 0.39 13.01
C PHE A 128 -11.62 -0.58 12.01
N THR A 129 -11.34 -0.08 10.82
CA THR A 129 -10.76 -0.81 9.71
C THR A 129 -9.36 -0.25 9.45
N ILE A 130 -8.35 -1.11 9.55
CA ILE A 130 -6.93 -0.76 9.55
C ILE A 130 -6.27 -1.27 8.28
N ASP A 131 -5.71 -0.35 7.52
CA ASP A 131 -4.86 -0.67 6.38
C ASP A 131 -3.43 -0.97 6.80
N LEU A 132 -2.93 -2.13 6.39
CA LEU A 132 -1.58 -2.57 6.70
C LEU A 132 -0.51 -1.97 5.78
N VAL A 133 -0.94 -1.46 4.62
CA VAL A 133 -0.10 -0.82 3.61
C VAL A 133 0.47 0.53 4.05
N GLY A 134 0.06 1.02 5.24
CA GLY A 134 0.42 2.31 5.79
C GLY A 134 -0.22 3.48 5.06
N PRO A 135 0.36 4.69 5.14
CA PRO A 135 -0.17 5.85 4.43
C PRO A 135 0.02 5.64 2.94
N ARG A 136 -1.06 5.33 2.23
CA ARG A 136 -1.10 5.29 0.76
C ARG A 136 -2.26 6.07 0.21
N VAL A 137 -2.06 6.66 -0.96
CA VAL A 137 -3.08 7.39 -1.71
C VAL A 137 -2.94 7.10 -3.19
N LEU A 138 -3.99 7.39 -3.95
CA LEU A 138 -3.98 7.36 -5.40
C LEU A 138 -3.96 8.79 -5.90
N TYR A 139 -3.08 9.11 -6.84
CA TYR A 139 -3.22 10.33 -7.63
C TYR A 139 -4.53 10.26 -8.43
N CYS A 140 -5.26 11.35 -8.58
CA CYS A 140 -6.47 11.33 -9.42
C CYS A 140 -6.14 10.96 -10.88
N ALA A 141 -4.94 11.31 -11.35
CA ALA A 141 -4.42 10.94 -12.67
C ALA A 141 -3.47 9.73 -12.64
N ASP A 142 -3.51 8.90 -11.59
CA ASP A 142 -2.66 7.72 -11.48
C ASP A 142 -3.00 6.67 -12.54
N GLU A 143 -1.99 5.96 -13.00
CA GLU A 143 -2.17 4.80 -13.86
C GLU A 143 -2.98 3.69 -13.16
N ALA A 144 -2.90 3.59 -11.83
CA ALA A 144 -3.74 2.71 -11.03
C ALA A 144 -5.23 2.99 -11.21
N VAL A 145 -5.61 4.27 -11.27
CA VAL A 145 -7.00 4.70 -11.49
C VAL A 145 -7.43 4.36 -12.91
N ASP A 146 -6.57 4.63 -13.90
CA ASP A 146 -6.84 4.25 -15.29
C ASP A 146 -6.99 2.72 -15.46
N LEU A 147 -6.21 1.93 -14.71
CA LEU A 147 -6.30 0.47 -14.71
C LEU A 147 -7.62 -0.03 -14.13
N LEU A 148 -8.08 0.56 -13.00
CA LEU A 148 -9.38 0.25 -12.39
C LEU A 148 -10.56 0.57 -13.32
N LEU A 149 -10.47 1.68 -14.07
CA LEU A 149 -11.47 2.05 -15.06
C LEU A 149 -11.49 1.03 -16.21
N ARG A 150 -10.31 0.68 -16.75
CA ARG A 150 -10.18 -0.25 -17.88
C ARG A 150 -10.58 -1.69 -17.55
N SER A 151 -10.32 -2.15 -16.32
CA SER A 151 -10.63 -3.51 -15.88
C SER A 151 -12.09 -3.71 -15.46
N GLY A 152 -12.84 -2.61 -15.28
CA GLY A 152 -14.16 -2.63 -14.66
C GLY A 152 -14.12 -2.69 -13.12
N GLY A 153 -12.94 -2.68 -12.50
CA GLY A 153 -12.80 -2.70 -11.04
C GLY A 153 -13.36 -1.45 -10.35
N SER A 154 -13.42 -0.33 -11.08
CA SER A 154 -14.05 0.92 -10.60
C SER A 154 -15.53 0.79 -10.23
N HIS A 155 -16.26 -0.22 -10.73
CA HIS A 155 -17.65 -0.48 -10.33
C HIS A 155 -17.78 -1.09 -8.93
N HIS A 156 -16.66 -1.45 -8.29
CA HIS A 156 -16.63 -2.19 -7.03
C HIS A 156 -15.99 -1.39 -5.90
N VAL A 157 -15.49 -0.19 -6.17
CA VAL A 157 -14.81 0.65 -5.18
C VAL A 157 -15.27 2.09 -5.33
N GLU A 158 -15.68 2.70 -4.22
CA GLU A 158 -15.94 4.12 -4.15
C GLU A 158 -14.74 4.85 -3.57
N PHE A 159 -14.55 6.11 -3.95
CA PHE A 159 -13.41 6.91 -3.52
C PHE A 159 -13.88 8.22 -2.92
N LYS A 160 -13.10 8.74 -1.95
CA LYS A 160 -13.20 10.13 -1.51
C LYS A 160 -11.87 10.85 -1.68
N SER A 161 -11.98 12.16 -1.87
CA SER A 161 -10.84 13.05 -1.93
C SER A 161 -10.10 13.07 -0.58
N VAL A 162 -8.79 13.34 -0.65
CA VAL A 162 -8.01 13.86 0.48
C VAL A 162 -8.11 15.39 0.46
N GLU A 163 -9.31 15.91 0.74
CA GLU A 163 -9.68 17.31 0.52
C GLU A 163 -8.98 18.30 1.46
N GLY A 164 -8.50 17.82 2.60
CA GLY A 164 -7.67 18.62 3.50
C GLY A 164 -6.31 19.01 2.90
N GLY A 165 -5.92 18.39 1.77
CA GLY A 165 -4.68 18.66 1.06
C GLY A 165 -3.45 18.18 1.82
N SER A 166 -2.30 18.72 1.43
CA SER A 166 -1.01 18.39 2.04
C SER A 166 -0.54 19.51 2.97
N LEU A 167 0.06 19.13 4.11
CA LEU A 167 0.70 20.01 5.07
C LEU A 167 2.19 19.65 5.20
N LEU A 168 3.06 20.66 5.21
CA LEU A 168 4.48 20.51 5.47
C LEU A 168 4.79 20.93 6.92
N TYR A 169 5.44 20.05 7.68
CA TYR A 169 6.01 20.42 8.98
C TYR A 169 7.35 21.12 8.77
N TRP A 170 7.47 22.36 9.25
CA TRP A 170 8.67 23.17 9.11
C TRP A 170 8.87 24.03 10.37
N GLU A 171 10.05 23.98 10.98
CA GLU A 171 10.39 24.82 12.16
C GLU A 171 9.33 24.76 13.28
N GLY A 172 8.80 23.57 13.58
CA GLY A 172 7.82 23.38 14.65
C GLY A 172 6.36 23.66 14.27
N CYS A 173 6.08 24.13 13.05
CA CYS A 173 4.74 24.51 12.62
C CYS A 173 4.30 23.76 11.37
N LEU A 174 2.99 23.58 11.20
CA LEU A 174 2.39 23.03 9.98
C LEU A 174 2.03 24.15 9.01
N TYR A 175 2.43 24.00 7.75
CA TYR A 175 2.12 24.93 6.67
C TYR A 175 1.33 24.23 5.57
N PRO A 176 0.27 24.84 5.02
CA PRO A 176 -0.38 24.32 3.83
C PRO A 176 0.61 24.29 2.66
N VAL A 177 0.55 23.24 1.86
CA VAL A 177 1.40 23.09 0.67
C VAL A 177 0.79 23.93 -0.47
N PRO A 178 1.52 24.93 -1.02
CA PRO A 178 1.03 25.76 -2.10
C PRO A 178 1.23 25.07 -3.45
N ASP A 179 0.41 24.06 -3.71
CA ASP A 179 0.51 23.13 -4.84
C ASP A 179 -0.09 23.61 -6.17
N SER A 180 -0.83 24.72 -6.14
CA SER A 180 -1.50 25.30 -7.30
C SER A 180 -1.33 26.81 -7.34
N ARG A 181 -1.56 27.41 -8.51
CA ARG A 181 -1.55 28.88 -8.65
C ARG A 181 -2.53 29.55 -7.69
N GLN A 182 -3.71 28.95 -7.50
CA GLN A 182 -4.73 29.45 -6.58
C GLN A 182 -4.29 29.28 -5.12
N ALA A 183 -3.67 28.14 -4.76
CA ALA A 183 -3.14 27.92 -3.41
C ALA A 183 -2.01 28.90 -3.08
N ILE A 184 -1.03 29.09 -3.97
CA ILE A 184 0.06 30.08 -3.81
C ILE A 184 -0.52 31.49 -3.59
N PHE A 185 -1.57 31.86 -4.34
CA PHE A 185 -2.20 33.17 -4.20
C PHE A 185 -2.90 33.32 -2.84
N LYS A 186 -3.71 32.33 -2.44
CA LYS A 186 -4.47 32.32 -1.18
C LYS A 186 -3.61 32.19 0.08
N ASP A 187 -2.41 31.62 -0.02
CA ASP A 187 -1.52 31.38 1.12
C ASP A 187 -1.06 32.68 1.77
N THR A 188 -1.42 32.91 3.03
CA THR A 188 -1.05 34.10 3.80
C THR A 188 0.32 33.97 4.48
N THR A 189 0.89 32.77 4.53
CA THR A 189 2.17 32.47 5.17
C THR A 189 3.37 32.74 4.26
N LEU A 190 3.16 32.81 2.95
CA LEU A 190 4.20 33.10 1.95
C LEU A 190 4.40 34.60 1.72
N LYS A 191 5.66 35.04 1.74
CA LYS A 191 6.04 36.41 1.36
C LYS A 191 5.89 36.60 -0.15
N LEU A 192 5.65 37.84 -0.59
CA LEU A 192 5.47 38.16 -2.02
C LEU A 192 6.66 37.70 -2.90
N LYS A 193 7.89 37.83 -2.40
CA LYS A 193 9.09 37.34 -3.10
C LYS A 193 9.06 35.82 -3.29
N GLU A 194 8.63 35.07 -2.28
CA GLU A 194 8.54 33.60 -2.32
C GLU A 194 7.44 33.15 -3.29
N LYS A 195 6.27 33.82 -3.24
CA LYS A 195 5.19 33.59 -4.20
C LYS A 195 5.66 33.78 -5.64
N ASN A 196 6.36 34.89 -5.93
CA ASN A 196 6.85 35.18 -7.28
C ASN A 196 7.85 34.13 -7.79
N ILE A 197 8.74 33.62 -6.92
CA ILE A 197 9.70 32.58 -7.27
C ILE A 197 8.98 31.26 -7.57
N LEU A 198 8.03 30.84 -6.72
CA LEU A 198 7.22 29.64 -6.94
C LEU A 198 6.39 29.73 -8.23
N PHE A 199 5.74 30.88 -8.47
CA PHE A 199 4.97 31.11 -9.69
C PHE A 199 5.85 30.97 -10.94
N ARG A 200 7.05 31.55 -10.92
CA ARG A 200 8.00 31.44 -12.03
C ARG A 200 8.42 30.00 -12.26
N PHE A 201 8.72 29.26 -11.19
CA PHE A 201 9.09 27.86 -11.24
C PHE A 201 7.98 26.98 -11.84
N PHE A 202 6.76 27.03 -11.30
CA PHE A 202 5.66 26.22 -11.83
C PHE A 202 5.25 26.63 -13.25
N LYS A 203 5.38 27.91 -13.61
CA LYS A 203 5.16 28.36 -14.99
C LYS A 203 6.19 27.76 -15.94
N LEU A 204 7.47 27.68 -15.54
CA LEU A 204 8.52 27.04 -16.32
C LEU A 204 8.24 25.55 -16.50
N VAL A 205 7.92 24.84 -15.42
CA VAL A 205 7.61 23.39 -15.46
C VAL A 205 6.39 23.13 -16.34
N GLN A 206 5.32 23.91 -16.19
CA GLN A 206 4.13 23.78 -17.02
C GLN A 206 4.40 24.05 -18.51
N ALA A 207 5.26 25.03 -18.83
CA ALA A 207 5.67 25.30 -20.21
C ALA A 207 6.47 24.13 -20.79
N HIS A 208 7.36 23.52 -20.02
CA HIS A 208 8.11 22.32 -20.44
C HIS A 208 7.16 21.13 -20.70
N ILE A 209 6.21 20.86 -19.81
CA ILE A 209 5.21 19.78 -19.95
C ILE A 209 4.34 19.98 -21.20
N ALA A 210 3.84 21.20 -21.41
CA ALA A 210 3.03 21.54 -22.59
C ALA A 210 3.83 21.38 -23.89
N ALA A 211 5.11 21.74 -23.88
CA ALA A 211 5.98 21.63 -25.05
C ALA A 211 6.42 20.20 -25.36
N ALA A 212 6.28 19.26 -24.43
CA ALA A 212 6.53 17.83 -24.64
C ALA A 212 5.29 17.08 -25.16
N SER A 213 4.09 17.60 -24.89
CA SER A 213 2.80 17.02 -25.30
C SER A 213 2.29 17.52 -26.65
N ALA A 214 2.77 18.68 -27.12
CA ALA A 214 2.48 19.18 -28.48
C ALA A 214 3.25 18.36 -29.53
N SER A 215 2.53 17.75 -30.48
CA SER A 215 3.12 17.09 -31.65
C SER A 215 4.00 18.06 -32.45
N ALA A 216 5.09 17.56 -33.03
CA ALA A 216 6.09 18.33 -33.77
C ALA A 216 5.55 19.13 -35.00
N ASP A 217 4.27 18.98 -35.35
CA ASP A 217 3.66 19.57 -36.54
C ASP A 217 2.91 20.90 -36.31
N GLU A 218 2.74 21.38 -35.07
CA GLU A 218 1.93 22.59 -34.77
C GLU A 218 2.68 23.75 -34.07
N THR A 219 3.96 24.01 -34.39
CA THR A 219 4.61 25.26 -33.94
C THR A 219 5.01 26.14 -35.11
N GLY A 220 4.02 26.80 -35.71
CA GLY A 220 4.20 28.01 -36.50
C GLY A 220 4.32 29.23 -35.58
N GLN A 221 5.48 29.90 -35.64
CA GLN A 221 5.74 31.29 -35.23
C GLN A 221 4.93 31.83 -34.03
N GLY A 222 5.37 31.47 -32.82
CA GLY A 222 5.07 32.15 -31.57
C GLY A 222 6.19 31.86 -30.58
N ASP A 223 6.56 32.85 -29.77
CA ASP A 223 7.67 32.86 -28.80
C ASP A 223 7.94 31.45 -28.21
N ALA A 224 9.15 30.91 -28.45
CA ALA A 224 9.46 29.53 -28.10
C ALA A 224 9.18 29.30 -26.60
N PRO A 225 8.32 28.35 -26.21
CA PRO A 225 7.98 28.14 -24.82
C PRO A 225 9.28 27.85 -24.06
N ALA A 226 9.50 28.56 -22.95
CA ALA A 226 10.67 28.35 -22.11
C ALA A 226 10.78 26.86 -21.73
N ARG A 227 11.75 26.16 -22.32
CA ARG A 227 12.04 24.75 -22.05
C ARG A 227 13.18 24.65 -21.06
N ILE A 228 13.05 23.69 -20.14
CA ILE A 228 14.16 23.23 -19.31
C ILE A 228 15.18 22.57 -20.24
N LEU A 229 16.46 22.92 -20.08
CA LEU A 229 17.54 22.42 -20.93
C LEU A 229 17.78 20.93 -20.64
N GLU A 230 18.16 20.15 -21.65
CA GLU A 230 18.40 18.70 -21.48
C GLU A 230 19.50 18.43 -20.43
N GLU A 231 20.54 19.27 -20.41
CA GLU A 231 21.61 19.21 -19.39
C GLU A 231 21.09 19.38 -17.96
N ASP A 232 19.99 20.13 -17.77
CA ASP A 232 19.38 20.35 -16.46
C ASP A 232 18.49 19.17 -16.03
N LEU A 233 17.97 18.39 -16.99
CA LEU A 233 17.09 17.24 -16.72
C LEU A 233 17.82 16.08 -16.04
N ASP A 234 19.11 15.92 -16.33
CA ASP A 234 19.94 14.86 -15.77
C ASP A 234 20.64 15.27 -14.46
N LEU A 235 20.53 16.53 -14.05
CA LEU A 235 21.03 16.99 -12.75
C LEU A 235 20.22 16.40 -11.59
N PRO A 236 20.82 16.28 -10.39
CA PRO A 236 20.05 16.09 -9.18
C PRO A 236 19.01 17.20 -9.03
N PHE A 237 17.77 16.83 -8.75
CA PHE A 237 16.66 17.79 -8.78
C PHE A 237 16.86 18.93 -7.79
N VAL A 238 17.45 18.66 -6.63
CA VAL A 238 17.82 19.66 -5.63
C VAL A 238 18.72 20.77 -6.19
N GLU A 239 19.68 20.42 -7.05
CA GLU A 239 20.62 21.38 -7.66
C GLU A 239 19.90 22.23 -8.70
N PHE A 240 18.99 21.63 -9.47
CA PHE A 240 18.10 22.40 -10.34
C PHE A 240 17.23 23.38 -9.55
N LEU A 241 16.63 22.96 -8.43
CA LEU A 241 15.83 23.86 -7.58
C LEU A 241 16.66 25.01 -6.98
N LYS A 242 17.93 24.75 -6.63
CA LYS A 242 18.88 25.79 -6.21
C LYS A 242 19.19 26.76 -7.37
N LYS A 243 19.42 26.25 -8.58
CA LYS A 243 19.61 27.05 -9.82
C LYS A 243 18.41 27.94 -10.11
N GLN A 244 17.18 27.47 -9.84
CA GLN A 244 15.95 28.25 -9.96
C GLN A 244 15.75 29.29 -8.84
N GLY A 245 16.60 29.28 -7.81
CA GLY A 245 16.61 30.25 -6.72
C GLY A 245 15.55 30.00 -5.64
N LEU A 246 15.06 28.76 -5.49
CA LEU A 246 14.06 28.45 -4.47
C LEU A 246 14.69 28.49 -3.06
N PRO A 247 14.09 29.22 -2.09
CA PRO A 247 14.49 29.19 -0.68
C PRO A 247 14.38 27.78 -0.06
N PRO A 248 15.09 27.47 1.04
CA PRO A 248 15.11 26.14 1.66
C PRO A 248 13.72 25.55 1.93
N LYS A 249 12.81 26.31 2.55
CA LYS A 249 11.42 25.89 2.81
C LYS A 249 10.68 25.52 1.51
N MET A 250 10.86 26.31 0.45
CA MET A 250 10.20 26.09 -0.83
C MET A 250 10.80 24.89 -1.58
N ARG A 251 12.11 24.67 -1.46
CA ARG A 251 12.73 23.43 -1.95
C ARG A 251 12.14 22.22 -1.22
N ALA A 252 12.00 22.28 0.10
CA ALA A 252 11.39 21.20 0.87
C ALA A 252 9.93 20.92 0.47
N VAL A 253 9.14 21.97 0.21
CA VAL A 253 7.79 21.85 -0.37
C VAL A 253 7.84 21.06 -1.68
N VAL A 254 8.66 21.50 -2.64
CA VAL A 254 8.70 20.89 -3.98
C VAL A 254 9.25 19.46 -3.91
N LEU A 255 10.31 19.21 -3.14
CA LEU A 255 10.97 17.90 -3.03
C LEU A 255 10.10 16.88 -2.30
N TYR A 256 9.60 17.22 -1.11
CA TYR A 256 9.04 16.22 -0.20
C TYR A 256 7.51 16.18 -0.22
N ALA A 257 6.84 17.29 -0.52
CA ALA A 257 5.36 17.35 -0.53
C ALA A 257 4.74 17.24 -1.93
N ILE A 258 5.48 17.53 -3.00
CA ILE A 258 4.97 17.45 -4.38
C ILE A 258 5.68 16.33 -5.15
N ALA A 259 7.01 16.36 -5.24
CA ALA A 259 7.78 15.31 -5.90
C ALA A 259 7.92 14.02 -5.06
N MET A 260 7.48 14.05 -3.79
CA MET A 260 7.42 12.91 -2.89
C MET A 260 8.77 12.18 -2.70
N ALA A 261 9.89 12.90 -2.67
CA ALA A 261 11.18 12.32 -2.31
C ALA A 261 11.14 11.73 -0.88
N ASP A 262 11.76 10.57 -0.68
CA ASP A 262 11.83 9.92 0.64
C ASP A 262 13.08 10.29 1.41
N TYR A 263 14.23 10.33 0.74
CA TYR A 263 15.53 10.50 1.39
C TYR A 263 15.98 11.96 1.33
N ASN A 264 16.85 12.36 2.25
CA ASN A 264 17.42 13.69 2.25
C ASN A 264 18.16 14.00 0.93
N GLN A 265 17.60 14.94 0.17
CA GLN A 265 18.14 15.38 -1.11
C GLN A 265 19.13 16.55 -0.97
N ASP A 266 19.12 17.28 0.16
CA ASP A 266 19.90 18.51 0.36
C ASP A 266 20.93 18.34 1.50
N GLY A 267 21.40 17.11 1.71
CA GLY A 267 22.37 16.73 2.74
C GLY A 267 23.83 16.84 2.28
N ALA A 268 24.75 16.99 3.24
CA ALA A 268 26.19 16.93 2.98
C ALA A 268 26.69 15.50 2.73
N ASP A 269 26.01 14.51 3.29
CA ASP A 269 26.31 13.10 3.10
C ASP A 269 25.75 12.62 1.75
N PRO A 270 26.49 11.80 0.99
CA PRO A 270 26.03 11.28 -0.29
C PRO A 270 24.77 10.43 -0.08
N CYS A 271 23.65 10.90 -0.64
CA CYS A 271 22.42 10.14 -0.70
C CYS A 271 22.50 9.15 -1.87
N GLU A 272 22.33 7.85 -1.59
CA GLU A 272 22.34 6.80 -2.63
C GLU A 272 21.11 6.87 -3.56
N LYS A 273 20.08 7.65 -3.22
CA LYS A 273 18.80 7.76 -3.94
C LYS A 273 18.42 9.21 -4.21
N LEU A 274 19.30 9.96 -4.88
CA LEU A 274 18.95 11.28 -5.38
C LEU A 274 17.98 11.15 -6.55
N ILE A 275 16.90 11.94 -6.52
CA ILE A 275 16.00 12.03 -7.67
C ILE A 275 16.57 12.99 -8.71
N THR A 276 16.45 12.62 -9.98
CA THR A 276 16.83 13.45 -11.11
C THR A 276 15.80 14.55 -11.35
N THR A 277 16.20 15.63 -12.01
CA THR A 277 15.28 16.70 -12.40
C THR A 277 14.15 16.18 -13.29
N ARG A 278 14.44 15.21 -14.18
CA ARG A 278 13.43 14.53 -15.00
C ARG A 278 12.36 13.85 -14.14
N GLU A 279 12.76 13.00 -13.20
CA GLU A 279 11.82 12.30 -12.30
C GLU A 279 11.01 13.28 -11.43
N GLY A 280 11.65 14.36 -10.97
CA GLY A 280 10.99 15.44 -10.24
C GLY A 280 9.92 16.15 -11.08
N ILE A 281 10.23 16.48 -12.33
CA ILE A 281 9.29 17.11 -13.27
C ILE A 281 8.14 16.17 -13.63
N ASP A 282 8.42 14.89 -13.91
CA ASP A 282 7.41 13.89 -14.24
C ASP A 282 6.41 13.73 -13.08
N THR A 283 6.90 13.72 -11.84
CA THR A 283 6.03 13.66 -10.66
C THR A 283 5.23 14.96 -10.47
N ILE A 284 5.81 16.13 -10.73
CA ILE A 284 5.06 17.40 -10.74
C ILE A 284 3.98 17.40 -11.83
N ALA A 285 4.27 16.82 -13.01
CA ALA A 285 3.32 16.71 -14.11
C ALA A 285 2.12 15.84 -13.70
N LEU A 286 2.38 14.68 -13.08
CA LEU A 286 1.35 13.81 -12.53
C LEU A 286 0.52 14.52 -11.45
N TYR A 287 1.19 15.19 -10.50
CA TYR A 287 0.55 15.95 -9.44
C TYR A 287 -0.37 17.03 -10.03
N SER A 288 0.14 17.85 -10.95
CA SER A 288 -0.63 18.92 -11.59
C SER A 288 -1.79 18.40 -12.43
N SER A 289 -1.65 17.22 -13.05
CA SER A 289 -2.71 16.58 -13.84
C SER A 289 -3.80 15.95 -12.98
N SER A 290 -3.53 15.77 -11.68
CA SER A 290 -4.45 15.16 -10.72
C SER A 290 -5.35 16.18 -10.04
N ILE A 291 -4.85 17.40 -9.79
CA ILE A 291 -5.63 18.47 -9.17
C ILE A 291 -6.89 18.77 -10.00
N GLY A 292 -8.06 18.66 -9.37
CA GLY A 292 -9.34 18.98 -10.00
C GLY A 292 -9.73 18.07 -11.17
N ARG A 293 -9.09 16.89 -11.31
CA ARG A 293 -9.42 15.93 -12.39
C ARG A 293 -10.84 15.37 -12.25
N PHE A 294 -11.34 15.22 -11.03
CA PHE A 294 -12.69 14.77 -10.76
C PHE A 294 -13.51 15.89 -10.12
N ALA A 295 -14.74 16.12 -10.61
CA ALA A 295 -15.61 17.18 -10.08
C ALA A 295 -15.90 17.04 -8.57
N ASN A 296 -15.94 15.81 -8.07
CA ASN A 296 -16.20 15.50 -6.65
C ASN A 296 -14.91 15.33 -5.82
N ALA A 297 -13.73 15.52 -6.42
CA ALA A 297 -12.44 15.47 -5.73
C ALA A 297 -11.55 16.61 -6.24
N GLU A 298 -11.69 17.77 -5.60
CA GLU A 298 -10.92 18.98 -5.95
C GLU A 298 -9.41 18.82 -5.64
N GLY A 299 -9.04 17.92 -4.72
CA GLY A 299 -7.66 17.65 -4.35
C GLY A 299 -6.88 16.80 -5.36
N THR A 300 -5.59 16.63 -5.10
CA THR A 300 -4.66 15.82 -5.89
C THR A 300 -4.87 14.31 -5.70
N PHE A 301 -5.36 13.92 -4.52
CA PHE A 301 -5.38 12.55 -4.07
C PHE A 301 -6.78 12.05 -3.77
N ILE A 302 -7.01 10.77 -4.04
CA ILE A 302 -8.18 10.02 -3.62
C ILE A 302 -7.78 8.80 -2.79
N TYR A 303 -8.73 8.34 -2.00
CA TYR A 303 -8.59 7.19 -1.11
C TYR A 303 -9.87 6.32 -1.17
N PRO A 304 -9.75 4.98 -1.20
CA PRO A 304 -10.90 4.08 -1.27
C PRO A 304 -11.71 4.09 0.02
N MET A 305 -13.04 4.18 -0.12
CA MET A 305 -13.97 3.92 0.98
C MET A 305 -13.70 2.52 1.55
N TYR A 306 -13.82 2.35 2.87
CA TYR A 306 -13.54 1.12 3.60
C TYR A 306 -12.06 0.66 3.63
N GLY A 307 -11.14 1.40 2.99
CA GLY A 307 -9.70 1.14 3.04
C GLY A 307 -9.15 0.45 1.79
N HIS A 308 -7.82 0.32 1.74
CA HIS A 308 -7.09 -0.20 0.57
C HIS A 308 -7.35 -1.68 0.24
N GLY A 309 -7.90 -2.44 1.19
CA GLY A 309 -8.31 -3.84 1.02
C GLY A 309 -9.45 -4.02 0.01
N GLU A 310 -10.16 -2.96 -0.36
CA GLU A 310 -11.16 -3.00 -1.43
C GLU A 310 -10.51 -3.10 -2.83
N LEU A 311 -9.29 -2.57 -3.01
CA LEU A 311 -8.62 -2.59 -4.31
C LEU A 311 -8.30 -4.02 -4.78
N PRO A 312 -7.65 -4.89 -3.97
CA PRO A 312 -7.45 -6.29 -4.36
C PRO A 312 -8.76 -7.04 -4.60
N GLN A 313 -9.78 -6.80 -3.78
CA GLN A 313 -11.10 -7.44 -3.92
C GLN A 313 -11.77 -7.10 -5.26
N ALA A 314 -11.68 -5.85 -5.69
CA ALA A 314 -12.21 -5.40 -6.97
C ALA A 314 -11.55 -6.14 -8.15
N PHE A 315 -10.22 -6.26 -8.14
CA PHE A 315 -9.50 -7.01 -9.18
C PHE A 315 -9.75 -8.52 -9.11
N CYS A 316 -9.85 -9.10 -7.91
CA CYS A 316 -10.25 -10.49 -7.75
C CYS A 316 -11.63 -10.75 -8.38
N ARG A 317 -12.57 -9.82 -8.21
CA ARG A 317 -13.88 -9.89 -8.85
C ARG A 317 -13.79 -9.77 -10.38
N CYS A 318 -12.96 -8.86 -10.90
CA CYS A 318 -12.70 -8.75 -12.34
C CYS A 318 -12.17 -10.06 -12.94
N ALA A 319 -11.34 -10.80 -12.21
CA ALA A 319 -10.84 -12.10 -12.63
C ALA A 319 -11.92 -13.19 -12.53
N ALA A 320 -12.68 -13.22 -11.43
CA ALA A 320 -13.72 -14.23 -11.19
C ALA A 320 -14.82 -14.20 -12.26
N VAL A 321 -15.24 -13.00 -12.70
CA VAL A 321 -16.21 -12.83 -13.79
C VAL A 321 -15.73 -13.44 -15.11
N LYS A 322 -14.42 -13.63 -15.26
CA LYS A 322 -13.78 -14.25 -16.43
C LYS A 322 -13.36 -15.71 -16.19
N GLY A 323 -13.85 -16.34 -15.12
CA GLY A 323 -13.66 -17.77 -14.87
C GLY A 323 -12.51 -18.14 -13.94
N ALA A 324 -11.86 -17.16 -13.28
CA ALA A 324 -10.88 -17.49 -12.23
C ALA A 324 -11.56 -18.14 -11.02
N ILE A 325 -10.97 -19.23 -10.51
CA ILE A 325 -11.45 -19.97 -9.33
C ILE A 325 -10.76 -19.44 -8.08
N TYR A 326 -11.54 -19.13 -7.04
CA TYR A 326 -11.06 -18.55 -5.79
C TYR A 326 -11.24 -19.50 -4.60
N VAL A 327 -10.16 -19.71 -3.82
CA VAL A 327 -10.23 -20.53 -2.61
C VAL A 327 -9.42 -19.89 -1.46
N LEU A 328 -10.14 -19.32 -0.49
CA LEU A 328 -9.55 -18.80 0.75
C LEU A 328 -9.27 -19.92 1.76
N ARG A 329 -8.43 -19.63 2.76
CA ARG A 329 -7.96 -20.61 3.76
C ARG A 329 -7.26 -21.83 3.12
N MET A 330 -6.63 -21.66 1.97
CA MET A 330 -5.97 -22.73 1.22
C MET A 330 -4.49 -22.39 0.98
N PRO A 331 -3.62 -22.55 1.99
CA PRO A 331 -2.18 -22.41 1.79
C PRO A 331 -1.64 -23.41 0.77
N VAL A 332 -0.72 -22.94 -0.08
CA VAL A 332 0.22 -23.80 -0.80
C VAL A 332 1.34 -24.19 0.15
N VAL A 333 1.65 -25.49 0.23
CA VAL A 333 2.63 -26.04 1.19
C VAL A 333 3.89 -26.58 0.54
N ALA A 334 3.86 -26.90 -0.76
CA ALA A 334 5.05 -27.36 -1.47
C ALA A 334 4.97 -27.13 -2.98
N LEU A 335 6.14 -27.09 -3.62
CA LEU A 335 6.32 -27.13 -5.07
C LEU A 335 6.45 -28.58 -5.52
N LEU A 336 5.91 -28.87 -6.70
CA LEU A 336 6.07 -30.14 -7.40
C LEU A 336 7.11 -29.94 -8.51
N MET A 337 8.16 -30.77 -8.49
CA MET A 337 9.27 -30.75 -9.44
C MET A 337 9.37 -32.10 -10.16
N ASP A 338 9.43 -32.11 -11.48
CA ASP A 338 9.65 -33.32 -12.28
C ASP A 338 11.05 -33.90 -12.02
N GLU A 339 11.14 -35.21 -11.73
CA GLU A 339 12.41 -35.85 -11.37
C GLU A 339 13.40 -35.95 -12.54
N GLU A 340 12.90 -36.18 -13.76
CA GLU A 340 13.73 -36.38 -14.95
C GLU A 340 14.23 -35.06 -15.53
N LYS A 341 13.34 -34.06 -15.58
CA LYS A 341 13.60 -32.76 -16.23
C LYS A 341 14.04 -31.68 -15.26
N LYS A 342 13.89 -31.92 -13.94
CA LYS A 342 14.14 -30.95 -12.87
C LYS A 342 13.41 -29.62 -13.09
N HIS A 343 12.22 -29.67 -13.68
CA HIS A 343 11.40 -28.49 -13.95
C HIS A 343 10.18 -28.44 -13.02
N PHE A 344 9.70 -27.23 -12.77
CA PHE A 344 8.45 -26.99 -12.05
C PHE A 344 7.25 -27.57 -12.83
N VAL A 345 6.33 -28.24 -12.13
CA VAL A 345 5.11 -28.84 -12.72
C VAL A 345 3.82 -28.44 -12.03
N GLY A 346 3.89 -27.92 -10.80
CA GLY A 346 2.70 -27.63 -10.02
C GLY A 346 2.98 -27.37 -8.55
N ALA A 347 1.90 -27.34 -7.77
CA ALA A 347 1.96 -27.03 -6.34
C ALA A 347 1.05 -27.97 -5.54
N ARG A 348 1.48 -28.29 -4.31
CA ARG A 348 0.69 -29.04 -3.34
C ARG A 348 -0.01 -28.08 -2.39
N LEU A 349 -1.32 -28.28 -2.23
CA LEU A 349 -2.15 -27.55 -1.29
C LEU A 349 -2.11 -28.21 0.10
N VAL A 350 -2.47 -27.46 1.15
CA VAL A 350 -2.59 -28.00 2.51
C VAL A 350 -3.60 -29.14 2.63
N SER A 351 -4.58 -29.21 1.72
CA SER A 351 -5.53 -30.31 1.62
C SER A 351 -4.86 -31.64 1.23
N GLY A 352 -3.59 -31.61 0.82
CA GLY A 352 -2.87 -32.74 0.23
C GLY A 352 -3.11 -32.91 -1.27
N GLN A 353 -3.93 -32.04 -1.87
CA GLN A 353 -4.22 -32.07 -3.32
C GLN A 353 -3.07 -31.47 -4.12
N ASP A 354 -2.64 -32.18 -5.16
CA ASP A 354 -1.69 -31.70 -6.16
C ASP A 354 -2.42 -30.98 -7.29
N ILE A 355 -1.96 -29.76 -7.60
CA ILE A 355 -2.48 -28.93 -8.69
C ILE A 355 -1.36 -28.71 -9.70
N LEU A 356 -1.58 -29.11 -10.94
CA LEU A 356 -0.64 -28.89 -12.04
C LEU A 356 -0.80 -27.48 -12.58
N CYS A 357 0.32 -26.80 -12.84
CA CYS A 357 0.27 -25.51 -13.52
C CYS A 357 1.57 -25.17 -14.25
N GLN A 358 1.45 -24.30 -15.25
CA GLN A 358 2.62 -23.81 -15.98
C GLN A 358 3.36 -22.75 -15.17
N GLN A 359 2.63 -21.94 -14.41
CA GLN A 359 3.17 -20.81 -13.65
C GLN A 359 2.58 -20.76 -12.24
N LEU A 360 3.44 -20.61 -11.25
CA LEU A 360 3.06 -20.32 -9.87
C LEU A 360 3.58 -18.95 -9.46
N ILE A 361 2.64 -18.07 -9.12
CA ILE A 361 2.91 -16.72 -8.63
C ILE A 361 2.58 -16.70 -7.14
N ILE A 362 3.55 -16.33 -6.31
CA ILE A 362 3.39 -16.35 -4.84
C ILE A 362 3.46 -14.95 -4.24
N ASP A 363 2.73 -14.79 -3.14
CA ASP A 363 2.85 -13.63 -2.28
C ASP A 363 4.25 -13.59 -1.62
N PRO A 364 4.76 -12.40 -1.34
CA PRO A 364 6.12 -12.22 -0.86
C PRO A 364 6.34 -12.80 0.55
N SER A 365 5.33 -13.22 1.29
CA SER A 365 5.52 -13.95 2.55
C SER A 365 6.03 -15.38 2.37
N TYR A 366 6.00 -15.95 1.16
CA TYR A 366 6.55 -17.27 0.89
C TYR A 366 8.05 -17.25 0.61
N LYS A 367 8.74 -18.32 1.00
CA LYS A 367 10.16 -18.61 0.75
C LYS A 367 10.36 -20.08 0.42
N THR A 368 11.37 -20.37 -0.40
CA THR A 368 11.83 -21.75 -0.61
C THR A 368 13.10 -22.02 0.19
N ILE A 369 13.33 -23.28 0.57
CA ILE A 369 14.62 -23.69 1.19
C ILE A 369 15.79 -23.50 0.21
N LEU A 370 15.50 -23.41 -1.10
CA LEU A 370 16.46 -23.24 -2.19
C LEU A 370 16.77 -21.77 -2.51
N ASP A 371 16.38 -20.80 -1.68
CA ASP A 371 16.79 -19.39 -1.84
C ASP A 371 18.32 -19.28 -1.72
N VAL A 372 19.03 -19.56 -2.80
CA VAL A 372 20.45 -19.23 -2.99
C VAL A 372 20.53 -17.72 -2.96
N PRO A 373 21.44 -17.10 -2.17
CA PRO A 373 21.62 -15.66 -2.21
C PRO A 373 21.93 -15.25 -3.66
N PHE A 374 21.03 -14.52 -4.29
CA PHE A 374 21.26 -14.03 -5.65
C PHE A 374 22.33 -12.94 -5.56
N ASP A 375 23.50 -13.22 -6.12
CA ASP A 375 24.64 -12.32 -6.25
C ASP A 375 24.35 -11.31 -7.37
N GLY A 376 23.39 -10.42 -7.12
CA GLY A 376 23.08 -9.26 -7.93
C GLY A 376 23.54 -8.04 -7.16
N SER A 377 24.56 -7.36 -7.68
CA SER A 377 25.19 -6.19 -7.09
C SER A 377 24.19 -5.04 -6.87
N ASP A 378 23.54 -5.00 -5.71
CA ASP A 378 22.94 -3.81 -5.10
C ASP A 378 22.87 -4.04 -3.58
N SER A 379 23.81 -3.45 -2.86
CA SER A 379 23.93 -3.33 -1.39
C SER A 379 22.83 -4.05 -0.56
N HIS A 380 23.14 -5.26 -0.10
CA HIS A 380 22.29 -6.13 0.73
C HIS A 380 22.13 -5.63 2.18
N PHE A 381 21.38 -4.55 2.37
CA PHE A 381 20.69 -4.33 3.64
C PHE A 381 19.18 -4.57 3.42
N PRO A 382 18.52 -5.43 4.22
CA PRO A 382 17.07 -5.55 4.15
C PRO A 382 16.48 -4.16 4.41
N ARG A 383 15.81 -3.60 3.39
CA ARG A 383 15.10 -2.33 3.55
C ARG A 383 13.97 -2.57 4.53
N LYS A 384 13.85 -1.73 5.55
CA LYS A 384 12.78 -1.82 6.54
C LYS A 384 11.95 -0.56 6.50
N VAL A 385 10.68 -0.69 6.83
CA VAL A 385 9.76 0.44 6.97
C VAL A 385 9.16 0.36 8.36
N VAL A 386 9.30 1.44 9.14
CA VAL A 386 8.55 1.57 10.39
C VAL A 386 7.20 2.17 10.04
N ARG A 387 6.13 1.52 10.50
CA ARG A 387 4.75 1.98 10.33
C ARG A 387 4.12 2.28 11.67
N GLY A 388 3.26 3.30 11.70
CA GLY A 388 2.47 3.70 12.84
C GLY A 388 0.99 3.76 12.47
N VAL A 389 0.12 3.31 13.37
CA VAL A 389 -1.34 3.50 13.29
C VAL A 389 -1.75 4.20 14.57
N CYS A 390 -2.49 5.30 14.45
CA CYS A 390 -2.99 6.07 15.58
C CYS A 390 -4.49 6.27 15.46
N ILE A 391 -5.19 6.30 16.60
CA ILE A 391 -6.58 6.75 16.71
C ILE A 391 -6.58 8.04 17.52
N ILE A 392 -7.20 9.08 16.97
CA ILE A 392 -7.20 10.43 17.55
C ILE A 392 -8.62 11.01 17.63
N SER A 393 -8.82 11.93 18.58
CA SER A 393 -10.12 12.52 18.88
C SER A 393 -10.56 13.66 17.95
N LYS A 394 -9.62 14.30 17.26
CA LYS A 394 -9.86 15.49 16.43
C LYS A 394 -8.93 15.52 15.22
N SER A 395 -9.31 16.27 14.19
CA SER A 395 -8.46 16.48 13.01
C SER A 395 -7.27 17.38 13.32
N VAL A 396 -6.10 17.07 12.76
CA VAL A 396 -4.88 17.90 12.77
C VAL A 396 -5.12 19.25 12.08
N LYS A 397 -6.02 19.29 11.09
CA LYS A 397 -6.41 20.52 10.40
C LYS A 397 -7.90 20.76 10.62
N GLN A 398 -8.22 21.82 11.36
CA GLN A 398 -9.61 22.15 11.68
C GLN A 398 -10.48 22.22 10.41
N GLY A 399 -11.66 21.60 10.46
CA GLY A 399 -12.61 21.55 9.34
C GLY A 399 -12.23 20.63 8.17
N SER A 400 -11.10 19.94 8.21
CA SER A 400 -10.72 18.95 7.19
C SER A 400 -10.94 17.52 7.67
N SER A 401 -11.47 16.65 6.82
CA SER A 401 -11.69 15.24 7.12
C SER A 401 -10.42 14.43 6.89
N ASN A 402 -9.84 14.56 5.69
CA ASN A 402 -8.73 13.72 5.23
C ASN A 402 -7.52 14.60 4.87
N VAL A 403 -6.37 14.38 5.50
CA VAL A 403 -5.19 15.26 5.42
C VAL A 403 -3.91 14.45 5.29
N LEU A 404 -3.01 14.89 4.41
CA LEU A 404 -1.64 14.37 4.34
C LEU A 404 -0.68 15.34 5.05
N VAL A 405 0.13 14.85 5.97
CA VAL A 405 1.18 15.60 6.65
C VAL A 405 2.54 15.01 6.29
N ILE A 406 3.48 15.89 5.93
CA ILE A 406 4.83 15.53 5.52
C ILE A 406 5.82 16.16 6.50
N PHE A 407 6.69 15.33 7.06
CA PHE A 407 7.85 15.74 7.85
C PHE A 407 9.11 15.53 7.02
N PRO A 408 9.68 16.58 6.42
CA PRO A 408 10.94 16.48 5.70
C PRO A 408 12.06 15.86 6.54
N PRO A 409 13.08 15.27 5.91
CA PRO A 409 14.32 14.91 6.61
C PRO A 409 14.84 16.07 7.46
N LYS A 410 15.38 15.74 8.64
CA LYS A 410 15.85 16.69 9.67
C LYS A 410 14.82 17.62 10.30
N SER A 411 13.53 17.50 9.96
CA SER A 411 12.50 18.39 10.53
C SER A 411 12.07 18.00 11.94
N LEU A 412 12.17 16.71 12.31
CA LEU A 412 11.85 16.20 13.64
C LEU A 412 13.11 16.05 14.50
N GLU A 413 14.22 15.61 13.90
CA GLU A 413 15.51 15.42 14.56
C GLU A 413 16.66 15.34 13.55
N GLU A 414 17.89 15.66 13.97
CA GLU A 414 19.04 15.72 13.07
C GLU A 414 19.38 14.37 12.42
N GLN A 415 19.14 13.26 13.13
CA GLN A 415 19.36 11.89 12.66
C GLN A 415 18.30 11.40 11.66
N GLN A 416 17.23 12.17 11.44
CA GLN A 416 16.17 11.82 10.50
C GLN A 416 16.67 11.97 9.06
N VAL A 417 17.07 10.85 8.46
CA VAL A 417 17.55 10.79 7.06
C VAL A 417 16.44 10.71 6.02
N THR A 418 15.23 10.31 6.43
CA THR A 418 14.08 10.06 5.55
C THR A 418 12.85 10.85 5.99
N ALA A 419 11.99 11.18 5.04
CA ALA A 419 10.73 11.85 5.30
C ALA A 419 9.78 10.92 6.06
N VAL A 420 9.10 11.44 7.08
CA VAL A 420 7.96 10.74 7.71
C VAL A 420 6.70 11.26 7.04
N ARG A 421 5.85 10.36 6.56
CA ARG A 421 4.52 10.72 6.03
C ARG A 421 3.44 10.26 6.98
N LEU A 422 2.44 11.10 7.16
CA LEU A 422 1.24 10.80 7.93
C LEU A 422 0.00 11.07 7.09
N LEU A 423 -0.86 10.06 6.95
CA LEU A 423 -2.18 10.21 6.34
C LEU A 423 -3.25 10.10 7.41
N GLN A 424 -3.98 11.18 7.66
CA GLN A 424 -5.13 11.22 8.56
C GLN A 424 -6.41 11.03 7.75
N LEU A 425 -7.28 10.13 8.21
CA LEU A 425 -8.57 9.80 7.62
C LEU A 425 -9.67 9.94 8.67
N SER A 426 -10.85 10.37 8.22
CA SER A 426 -12.03 10.48 9.09
C SER A 426 -13.03 9.34 8.86
N SER A 427 -14.06 9.31 9.70
CA SER A 427 -15.25 8.47 9.51
C SER A 427 -15.96 8.64 8.17
N ASN A 428 -15.72 9.72 7.41
CA ASN A 428 -16.31 9.89 6.07
C ASN A 428 -15.89 8.76 5.10
N LEU A 429 -14.78 8.10 5.36
CA LEU A 429 -14.27 6.95 4.59
C LEU A 429 -14.76 5.60 5.12
N ALA A 430 -15.63 5.59 6.14
CA ALA A 430 -16.12 4.39 6.81
C ALA A 430 -15.02 3.50 7.43
N VAL A 431 -13.83 4.07 7.69
CA VAL A 431 -12.72 3.37 8.35
C VAL A 431 -12.77 3.44 9.88
N CYS A 432 -13.52 4.40 10.45
CA CYS A 432 -13.69 4.55 11.89
C CYS A 432 -15.05 5.19 12.26
N PRO A 433 -15.48 5.15 13.54
CA PRO A 433 -16.71 5.79 14.00
C PRO A 433 -16.71 7.33 13.86
N PRO A 434 -17.89 7.96 13.73
CA PRO A 434 -18.02 9.41 13.77
C PRO A 434 -17.41 10.04 15.02
N GLY A 435 -16.77 11.20 14.85
CA GLY A 435 -16.07 11.91 15.94
C GLY A 435 -14.66 11.38 16.22
N MET A 436 -14.19 10.37 15.49
CA MET A 436 -12.84 9.84 15.59
C MET A 436 -12.14 9.90 14.23
N PHE A 437 -10.81 9.82 14.28
CA PHE A 437 -9.95 9.82 13.10
C PHE A 437 -8.87 8.75 13.25
N MET A 438 -8.42 8.23 12.12
CA MET A 438 -7.30 7.30 12.03
C MET A 438 -6.13 7.99 11.34
N SER A 439 -4.93 7.78 11.84
CA SER A 439 -3.71 8.30 11.21
C SER A 439 -2.72 7.17 10.96
N TYR A 440 -2.25 7.06 9.73
CA TYR A 440 -1.20 6.13 9.34
C TYR A 440 0.11 6.89 9.15
N LEU A 441 1.18 6.43 9.78
CA LEU A 441 2.51 6.99 9.65
C LEU A 441 3.44 5.96 9.00
N SER A 442 4.39 6.40 8.20
CA SER A 442 5.49 5.54 7.76
C SER A 442 6.77 6.31 7.49
N THR A 443 7.89 5.61 7.70
CA THR A 443 9.21 6.07 7.27
C THR A 443 10.09 4.88 6.87
N PRO A 444 10.78 4.93 5.71
CA PRO A 444 11.81 3.96 5.40
C PRO A 444 13.01 4.16 6.33
N CYS A 445 13.62 3.06 6.77
CA CYS A 445 14.75 3.09 7.69
C CYS A 445 15.76 1.97 7.40
N THR A 446 17.03 2.25 7.66
CA THR A 446 18.08 1.24 7.80
C THR A 446 18.26 0.85 9.27
N ASP A 447 18.25 1.84 10.17
CA ASP A 447 18.20 1.66 11.62
C ASP A 447 16.75 1.77 12.12
N VAL A 448 16.23 0.65 12.61
CA VAL A 448 14.87 0.53 13.15
C VAL A 448 14.66 1.42 14.37
N SER A 449 15.68 1.59 15.22
CA SER A 449 15.59 2.40 16.44
C SER A 449 15.35 3.86 16.10
N VAL A 450 16.11 4.37 15.11
CA VAL A 450 15.95 5.73 14.59
C VAL A 450 14.58 5.88 13.91
N GLY A 451 14.18 4.91 13.08
CA GLY A 451 12.86 4.95 12.42
C GLY A 451 11.70 5.01 13.42
N LYS A 452 11.73 4.20 14.49
CA LYS A 452 10.74 4.24 15.57
C LYS A 452 10.75 5.56 16.34
N GLN A 453 11.94 6.10 16.60
CA GLN A 453 12.08 7.39 17.26
C GLN A 453 11.48 8.52 16.41
N CYS A 454 11.71 8.53 15.09
CA CYS A 454 11.10 9.48 14.17
C CYS A 454 9.56 9.40 14.20
N ILE A 455 8.98 8.20 14.18
CA ILE A 455 7.53 8.00 14.27
C ILE A 455 6.97 8.51 15.61
N LYS A 456 7.64 8.21 16.73
CA LYS A 456 7.25 8.70 18.06
C LYS A 456 7.31 10.24 18.12
N LYS A 457 8.39 10.86 17.62
CA LYS A 457 8.50 12.32 17.55
C LYS A 457 7.44 12.97 16.66
N ALA A 458 7.06 12.35 15.55
CA ALA A 458 5.98 12.82 14.70
C ALA A 458 4.63 12.79 15.44
N ILE A 459 4.37 11.72 16.20
CA ILE A 459 3.19 11.58 17.07
C ILE A 459 3.18 12.69 18.13
N ASP A 460 4.28 12.89 18.85
CA ASP A 460 4.38 13.92 19.92
C ASP A 460 4.30 15.35 19.37
N ALA A 461 4.80 15.57 18.14
CA ALA A 461 4.71 16.86 17.47
C ALA A 461 3.24 17.22 17.19
N LEU A 462 2.41 16.25 16.80
CA LEU A 462 1.03 16.50 16.39
C LEU A 462 0.00 16.30 17.49
N TYR A 463 0.23 15.40 18.44
CA TYR A 463 -0.80 14.93 19.36
C TYR A 463 -0.43 15.17 20.82
N SER A 464 -1.46 15.35 21.64
CA SER A 464 -1.34 15.34 23.10
C SER A 464 -1.72 13.95 23.63
N PRO A 465 -1.01 13.40 24.62
CA PRO A 465 -1.40 12.14 25.25
C PRO A 465 -2.76 12.28 25.93
N GLN A 466 -3.53 11.19 25.99
CA GLN A 466 -4.74 11.15 26.82
C GLN A 466 -4.34 11.26 28.30
N ALA A 467 -4.85 12.29 29.00
CA ALA A 467 -4.66 12.40 30.44
C ALA A 467 -5.29 11.18 31.12
N SER A 468 -4.56 10.52 32.02
CA SER A 468 -5.13 9.46 32.86
C SER A 468 -6.14 10.10 33.81
N ASP A 469 -7.42 9.76 33.68
CA ASP A 469 -8.47 10.20 34.60
C ASP A 469 -8.11 9.81 36.04
N GLY A 470 -7.76 10.82 36.81
CA GLY A 470 -7.29 10.71 38.19
C GLY A 470 -7.58 12.01 38.94
N SER A 471 -8.79 12.54 38.82
CA SER A 471 -9.49 13.37 39.83
C SER A 471 -10.81 13.89 39.26
N GLU A 472 -11.90 13.22 39.62
CA GLU A 472 -13.18 13.92 39.76
C GLU A 472 -13.05 14.86 40.97
N ASP A 473 -12.82 16.14 40.69
CA ASP A 473 -13.34 17.30 41.42
C ASP A 473 -12.48 18.52 41.06
N HIS A 474 -13.03 19.39 40.19
CA HIS A 474 -13.29 20.80 40.52
C HIS A 474 -13.87 21.51 39.29
N LEU A 475 -15.11 21.97 39.47
CA LEU A 475 -15.84 22.85 38.57
C LEU A 475 -15.11 24.18 38.35
N GLU A 476 -15.10 24.59 37.08
CA GLU A 476 -15.15 25.96 36.57
C GLU A 476 -14.09 26.96 37.05
N THR A 477 -13.08 27.20 36.22
CA THR A 477 -12.88 28.48 35.50
C THR A 477 -11.62 28.40 34.65
N ALA A 478 -11.77 28.22 33.34
CA ALA A 478 -10.69 28.50 32.39
C ALA A 478 -11.29 29.12 31.12
N SER A 479 -11.11 30.43 31.06
CA SER A 479 -11.13 31.33 29.91
C SER A 479 -11.21 30.69 28.52
N GLU A 480 -12.09 31.24 27.68
CA GLU A 480 -12.00 31.22 26.22
C GLU A 480 -10.64 31.79 25.77
N SER A 481 -9.61 30.95 25.72
CA SER A 481 -8.41 31.18 24.92
C SER A 481 -8.45 30.18 23.77
N THR A 482 -8.74 30.68 22.57
CA THR A 482 -8.63 29.96 21.30
C THR A 482 -7.17 29.66 20.98
N GLU A 483 -6.50 28.88 21.81
CA GLU A 483 -5.23 28.24 21.45
C GLU A 483 -5.56 26.94 20.70
N ASP A 484 -4.85 26.68 19.60
CA ASP A 484 -4.95 25.45 18.81
C ASP A 484 -4.57 24.23 19.67
N VAL A 485 -5.54 23.67 20.38
CA VAL A 485 -5.34 22.48 21.21
C VAL A 485 -5.05 21.30 20.28
N LYS A 486 -3.84 20.74 20.38
CA LYS A 486 -3.43 19.53 19.66
C LYS A 486 -4.46 18.40 19.84
N PRO A 487 -4.76 17.58 18.81
CA PRO A 487 -5.62 16.42 18.95
C PRO A 487 -5.15 15.46 20.05
N THR A 488 -6.08 14.81 20.74
CA THR A 488 -5.73 13.80 21.75
C THR A 488 -5.45 12.46 21.07
N LEU A 489 -4.31 11.85 21.38
CA LEU A 489 -3.98 10.47 21.01
C LEU A 489 -4.68 9.50 21.96
N ILE A 490 -5.56 8.67 21.42
CA ILE A 490 -6.34 7.68 22.19
C ILE A 490 -5.60 6.34 22.23
N TRP A 491 -5.11 5.91 21.07
CA TRP A 491 -4.44 4.62 20.91
C TRP A 491 -3.41 4.70 19.78
N SER A 492 -2.31 3.98 19.91
CA SER A 492 -1.33 3.80 18.83
C SER A 492 -0.72 2.41 18.78
N CYS A 493 -0.29 2.01 17.58
CA CYS A 493 0.52 0.84 17.32
C CYS A 493 1.66 1.22 16.37
N VAL A 494 2.88 0.84 16.73
CA VAL A 494 4.08 0.99 15.89
C VAL A 494 4.67 -0.38 15.63
N TYR A 495 4.97 -0.70 14.38
CA TYR A 495 5.54 -1.98 13.99
C TYR A 495 6.51 -1.82 12.82
N VAL A 496 7.37 -2.81 12.62
CA VAL A 496 8.36 -2.83 11.56
C VAL A 496 7.91 -3.80 10.49
N GLN A 497 7.99 -3.39 9.23
CA GLN A 497 7.80 -4.26 8.07
C GLN A 497 9.14 -4.45 7.36
N GLU A 498 9.53 -5.69 7.13
CA GLU A 498 10.67 -6.00 6.26
C GLU A 498 10.26 -5.88 4.80
N ILE A 499 11.09 -5.22 3.98
CA ILE A 499 10.90 -5.11 2.54
C ILE A 499 11.88 -6.05 1.84
N THR A 500 11.32 -6.92 1.02
CA THR A 500 12.05 -7.78 0.11
C THR A 500 11.55 -7.57 -1.29
N GLN A 501 12.51 -7.47 -2.21
CA GLN A 501 12.20 -7.36 -3.63
C GLN A 501 11.70 -8.71 -4.13
N GLY A 502 10.68 -8.67 -5.00
CA GLY A 502 10.20 -9.86 -5.69
C GLY A 502 11.32 -10.44 -6.55
N THR A 503 11.47 -11.76 -6.55
CA THR A 503 12.46 -12.46 -7.34
C THR A 503 11.87 -12.92 -8.67
N ALA A 504 12.69 -12.84 -9.72
CA ALA A 504 12.44 -13.51 -10.99
C ALA A 504 13.23 -14.83 -11.00
N GLY A 505 12.54 -15.95 -11.23
CA GLY A 505 13.10 -17.30 -11.18
C GLY A 505 12.02 -18.35 -11.46
N PRO A 506 12.27 -19.65 -11.23
CA PRO A 506 11.25 -20.69 -11.37
C PRO A 506 10.05 -20.51 -10.43
N LEU A 507 10.22 -19.69 -9.38
CA LEU A 507 9.15 -19.21 -8.51
C LEU A 507 9.05 -17.70 -8.64
N LEU A 508 7.89 -17.22 -9.08
CA LEU A 508 7.66 -15.80 -9.32
C LEU A 508 7.07 -15.15 -8.08
N SER A 509 7.78 -14.19 -7.49
CA SER A 509 7.32 -13.50 -6.28
C SER A 509 6.79 -12.10 -6.61
N CYS A 510 5.58 -11.80 -6.13
CA CYS A 510 4.98 -10.48 -6.28
C CYS A 510 5.63 -9.42 -5.38
N PRO A 511 5.59 -8.13 -5.77
CA PRO A 511 6.08 -7.05 -4.93
C PRO A 511 5.21 -6.87 -3.67
N MET A 512 5.87 -6.76 -2.51
CA MET A 512 5.16 -6.42 -1.27
C MET A 512 4.84 -4.92 -1.16
N PRO A 513 3.98 -4.51 -0.20
CA PRO A 513 3.75 -3.09 0.05
C PRO A 513 5.06 -2.38 0.42
N ASP A 514 5.59 -1.60 -0.53
CA ASP A 514 6.81 -0.79 -0.40
C ASP A 514 6.66 0.44 0.54
N GLU A 515 7.71 1.26 0.60
CA GLU A 515 7.77 2.49 1.39
C GLU A 515 7.03 3.70 0.79
N TYR A 516 6.65 3.63 -0.50
CA TYR A 516 6.12 4.77 -1.23
C TYR A 516 4.65 5.04 -0.91
N LEU A 517 4.25 6.30 -1.09
CA LEU A 517 2.89 6.76 -0.83
C LEU A 517 1.89 6.33 -1.94
N ASP A 518 2.37 6.11 -3.16
CA ASP A 518 1.54 5.75 -4.32
C ASP A 518 1.76 4.30 -4.78
N TYR A 519 1.12 3.90 -5.88
CA TYR A 519 1.16 2.52 -6.40
C TYR A 519 2.03 2.34 -7.65
N ARG A 520 2.73 3.38 -8.11
CA ARG A 520 3.42 3.36 -9.41
C ARG A 520 4.49 2.26 -9.48
N ASN A 521 5.30 2.12 -8.44
CA ASN A 521 6.39 1.13 -8.42
C ASN A 521 5.85 -0.31 -8.35
N ILE A 522 4.84 -0.53 -7.52
CA ILE A 522 4.13 -1.81 -7.41
C ILE A 522 3.54 -2.20 -8.76
N LEU A 523 2.74 -1.32 -9.39
CA LEU A 523 2.12 -1.62 -10.68
C LEU A 523 3.13 -1.80 -11.80
N GLY A 524 4.20 -0.98 -11.83
CA GLY A 524 5.29 -1.14 -12.79
C GLY A 524 5.95 -2.51 -12.67
N SER A 525 6.20 -2.97 -11.44
CA SER A 525 6.76 -4.30 -11.15
C SER A 525 5.78 -5.42 -11.52
N THR A 526 4.50 -5.28 -11.19
CA THR A 526 3.44 -6.23 -11.57
C THR A 526 3.32 -6.39 -13.08
N LYS A 527 3.39 -5.29 -13.85
CA LYS A 527 3.36 -5.33 -15.33
C LYS A 527 4.58 -6.02 -15.93
N LYS A 528 5.77 -5.71 -15.40
CA LYS A 528 7.01 -6.38 -15.80
C LYS A 528 6.91 -7.88 -15.55
N LEU A 529 6.34 -8.26 -14.41
CA LEU A 529 6.11 -9.67 -14.08
C LEU A 529 5.17 -10.33 -15.09
N PHE A 530 4.02 -9.72 -15.39
CA PHE A 530 3.11 -10.23 -16.42
C PHE A 530 3.78 -10.39 -17.78
N ALA A 531 4.51 -9.37 -18.25
CA ALA A 531 5.21 -9.40 -19.53
C ALA A 531 6.32 -10.47 -19.60
N SER A 532 6.93 -10.80 -18.45
CA SER A 532 7.92 -11.90 -18.39
C SER A 532 7.30 -13.28 -18.55
N ILE A 533 6.03 -13.44 -18.17
CA ILE A 533 5.28 -14.69 -18.30
C ILE A 533 4.61 -14.78 -19.68
N TYR A 534 4.04 -13.67 -20.14
CA TYR A 534 3.22 -13.57 -21.34
C TYR A 534 3.63 -12.36 -22.18
N ALA A 535 4.77 -12.47 -22.88
CA ALA A 535 5.37 -11.37 -23.63
C ALA A 535 4.48 -10.84 -24.79
N ASP A 536 3.66 -11.71 -25.37
CA ASP A 536 2.80 -11.37 -26.52
C ASP A 536 1.38 -10.95 -26.13
N GLU A 537 1.03 -10.95 -24.85
CA GLU A 537 -0.32 -10.63 -24.36
C GLU A 537 -0.42 -9.17 -23.88
N GLU A 538 -1.53 -8.50 -24.20
CA GLU A 538 -1.77 -7.14 -23.69
C GLU A 538 -2.18 -7.16 -22.21
N PHE A 539 -1.53 -6.33 -21.39
CA PHE A 539 -1.89 -6.19 -19.98
C PHE A 539 -3.23 -5.45 -19.80
N LEU A 540 -4.29 -6.19 -19.43
CA LEU A 540 -5.64 -5.67 -19.17
C LEU A 540 -6.15 -4.73 -20.28
N PRO A 541 -6.46 -5.28 -21.49
CA PRO A 541 -6.87 -4.48 -22.64
C PRO A 541 -8.16 -3.68 -22.36
N LYS A 542 -8.41 -2.58 -23.09
CA LYS A 542 -9.59 -1.71 -22.88
C LYS A 542 -10.95 -2.42 -23.00
N LYS A 543 -11.01 -3.55 -23.71
CA LYS A 543 -12.21 -4.41 -23.83
C LYS A 543 -12.35 -5.45 -22.70
N SER A 544 -11.52 -5.36 -21.67
CA SER A 544 -11.49 -6.34 -20.58
C SER A 544 -12.57 -6.11 -19.52
N ALA A 545 -13.23 -4.96 -19.49
CA ALA A 545 -14.39 -4.75 -18.64
C ALA A 545 -15.58 -5.63 -19.11
N PRO A 546 -16.30 -6.30 -18.19
CA PRO A 546 -17.53 -7.00 -18.56
C PRO A 546 -18.55 -5.99 -19.10
N VAL A 547 -19.22 -6.34 -20.20
CA VAL A 547 -20.36 -5.56 -20.70
C VAL A 547 -21.51 -5.78 -19.73
N TYR A 548 -21.70 -4.85 -18.80
CA TYR A 548 -22.96 -4.78 -18.07
C TYR A 548 -24.04 -4.43 -19.09
N ALA A 549 -25.09 -5.25 -19.18
CA ALA A 549 -26.24 -4.91 -19.99
C ALA A 549 -26.74 -3.54 -19.54
N ASN A 550 -26.74 -2.55 -20.44
CA ASN A 550 -27.43 -1.30 -20.19
C ASN A 550 -28.88 -1.66 -19.86
N ASP A 551 -29.37 -1.20 -18.70
CA ASP A 551 -30.80 -1.04 -18.49
C ASP A 551 -31.26 0.08 -19.44
N ASP A 552 -31.43 -0.26 -20.72
CA ASP A 552 -32.24 0.49 -21.66
C ASP A 552 -33.70 0.29 -21.25
N SER A 553 -34.12 1.02 -20.22
CA SER A 553 -35.53 1.25 -19.91
C SER A 553 -35.82 2.68 -19.46
N ASP A 554 -35.20 3.65 -20.13
CA ASP A 554 -35.79 4.99 -20.25
C ASP A 554 -36.04 5.27 -21.74
N SER A 555 -37.09 4.63 -22.26
CA SER A 555 -37.80 5.13 -23.44
C SER A 555 -38.77 6.21 -22.96
N ALA A 556 -38.30 7.45 -22.95
CA ALA A 556 -39.18 8.61 -22.89
C ALA A 556 -39.66 8.93 -24.32
N GLU A 557 -40.93 8.63 -24.59
CA GLU A 557 -41.77 9.43 -25.49
C GLU A 557 -42.10 10.79 -24.86
#